data_AF-A0A1A9QFK7-F1
#
_entry.id   AF-A0A1A9QFK7-F1
#
_cell.length_a   1.000
_cell.length_b   1.000
_cell.length_c   1.000
_cell.angle_alpha   90.00
_cell.angle_beta   90.00
_cell.angle_gamma   90.00
#
_symmetry.space_group_name_H-M   'P 1'
#
loop_
_entity.id
_entity.type
_entity.pdbx_description
1 polymer ?
#
loop_
_entity_poly.entity_id
_entity_poly.type
_entity_poly.pdbx_seq_one_letter_code
_entity_poly.pdbx_strand_id
1 'polypeptide(L)'
;MKPIVIKGIAGTLGASGLVVGGYYGIEALSNEHIPVIIRNTIEKELIKEGYTIFSLNESEWQTKFESFRDGDKLEAFAKALKEFKGNSFVVAKSQANTEGGKELKNWCIALLDLEKEKQTENKTIENAKNFCAEKQTPKPNIRQGNPEPGSAG
;
A
#
# COMPACT_ATOMS: atom_id res chain seq x y z
N MET A 1 -22.99 -49.09 17.19
CA MET A 1 -23.38 -48.07 16.19
C MET A 1 -22.36 -48.12 15.05
N LYS A 2 -22.84 -48.22 13.80
CA LYS A 2 -22.03 -48.48 12.59
C LYS A 2 -21.71 -47.14 11.88
N PRO A 3 -20.56 -47.01 11.21
CA PRO A 3 -20.20 -45.80 10.46
C PRO A 3 -21.04 -45.69 9.18
N ILE A 4 -21.62 -44.51 8.94
CA ILE A 4 -22.26 -44.16 7.67
C ILE A 4 -21.24 -43.37 6.85
N VAL A 5 -20.61 -44.04 5.90
CA VAL A 5 -19.80 -43.43 4.84
C VAL A 5 -20.75 -42.87 3.79
N ILE A 6 -20.85 -41.54 3.69
CA ILE A 6 -21.58 -40.89 2.61
C ILE A 6 -20.67 -40.81 1.39
N LYS A 7 -20.97 -41.66 0.40
CA LYS A 7 -20.49 -41.51 -0.98
C LYS A 7 -21.19 -40.31 -1.62
N GLY A 8 -20.45 -39.24 -1.88
CA GLY A 8 -20.86 -38.12 -2.73
C GLY A 8 -20.09 -38.17 -4.05
N ILE A 9 -20.81 -38.01 -5.16
CA ILE A 9 -20.40 -38.33 -6.53
C ILE A 9 -20.04 -37.03 -7.28
N ALA A 10 -18.99 -37.12 -8.10
CA ALA A 10 -18.66 -36.38 -9.33
C ALA A 10 -18.83 -34.85 -9.44
N GLY A 11 -17.78 -34.23 -9.98
CA GLY A 11 -17.83 -32.89 -10.57
C GLY A 11 -16.57 -32.58 -11.38
N THR A 12 -16.29 -33.36 -12.43
CA THR A 12 -15.32 -32.96 -13.46
C THR A 12 -15.98 -31.97 -14.41
N LEU A 13 -15.56 -30.71 -14.36
CA LEU A 13 -15.64 -29.78 -15.48
C LEU A 13 -14.29 -29.10 -15.63
N GLY A 14 -13.59 -29.45 -16.71
CA GLY A 14 -12.36 -28.80 -17.11
C GLY A 14 -12.62 -27.39 -17.64
N ALA A 15 -11.62 -26.53 -17.46
CA ALA A 15 -11.38 -25.40 -18.32
C ALA A 15 -9.86 -25.27 -18.47
N SER A 16 -9.35 -25.95 -19.50
CA SER A 16 -8.02 -25.73 -20.04
C SER A 16 -7.95 -24.32 -20.62
N GLY A 17 -6.89 -23.58 -20.28
CA GLY A 17 -6.44 -22.42 -21.07
C GLY A 17 -6.76 -21.05 -20.47
N LEU A 18 -5.81 -20.51 -19.71
CA LEU A 18 -5.23 -19.18 -19.94
C LEU A 18 -4.04 -19.01 -18.99
N VAL A 19 -2.85 -19.26 -19.53
CA VAL A 19 -1.60 -18.76 -18.99
C VAL A 19 -1.55 -17.25 -19.26
N VAL A 20 -0.90 -16.52 -18.34
CA VAL A 20 -0.47 -15.10 -18.38
C VAL A 20 -1.39 -14.09 -17.69
N GLY A 21 -1.04 -13.72 -16.43
CA GLY A 21 -1.50 -12.45 -15.85
C GLY A 21 -1.64 -12.35 -14.32
N GLY A 22 -0.57 -12.60 -13.55
CA GLY A 22 -0.29 -12.01 -12.22
C GLY A 22 -1.40 -11.83 -11.17
N TYR A 23 -1.41 -12.74 -10.19
CA TYR A 23 -1.58 -12.49 -8.74
C TYR A 23 -2.89 -12.00 -8.10
N TYR A 24 -3.99 -11.72 -8.82
CA TYR A 24 -5.24 -11.25 -8.15
C TYR A 24 -6.42 -12.25 -8.13
N GLY A 25 -6.20 -13.51 -8.50
CA GLY A 25 -7.30 -14.46 -8.73
C GLY A 25 -7.62 -15.48 -7.64
N ILE A 26 -6.81 -15.63 -6.59
CA ILE A 26 -6.90 -16.83 -5.71
C ILE A 26 -7.61 -16.57 -4.37
N GLU A 27 -7.83 -15.31 -3.97
CA GLU A 27 -8.47 -15.04 -2.66
C GLU A 27 -10.01 -15.05 -2.68
N ALA A 28 -10.66 -15.26 -3.83
CA ALA A 28 -12.12 -15.14 -3.96
C ALA A 28 -12.93 -16.43 -3.70
N LEU A 29 -12.30 -17.60 -3.49
CA LEU A 29 -13.03 -18.89 -3.49
C LEU A 29 -12.71 -19.84 -2.32
N SER A 30 -12.03 -19.38 -1.28
CA SER A 30 -11.94 -20.14 -0.02
C SER A 30 -11.97 -19.18 1.15
N ASN A 31 -13.15 -18.81 1.59
CA ASN A 31 -13.45 -18.91 3.00
C ASN A 31 -14.97 -18.84 3.23
N GLU A 32 -15.42 -19.90 3.88
CA GLU A 32 -16.60 -19.98 4.72
C GLU A 32 -16.93 -18.65 5.42
N HIS A 33 -18.23 -18.39 5.52
CA HIS A 33 -18.89 -17.25 6.17
C HIS A 33 -18.23 -16.81 7.49
N ILE A 34 -17.32 -15.84 7.42
CA ILE A 34 -17.05 -14.91 8.51
C ILE A 34 -17.36 -13.54 7.93
N PRO A 35 -18.22 -12.71 8.56
CA PRO A 35 -18.38 -11.34 8.14
C PRO A 35 -17.03 -10.65 8.34
N VAL A 36 -16.25 -10.54 7.27
CA VAL A 36 -15.17 -9.57 7.18
C VAL A 36 -15.87 -8.24 7.34
N ILE A 37 -15.88 -7.69 8.55
CA ILE A 37 -16.14 -6.27 8.75
C ILE A 37 -15.10 -5.61 7.86
N ILE A 38 -15.51 -5.13 6.69
CA ILE A 38 -14.65 -4.45 5.75
C ILE A 38 -14.28 -3.14 6.43
N ARG A 39 -13.27 -3.16 7.32
CA ARG A 39 -12.75 -1.95 7.94
C ARG A 39 -12.32 -1.04 6.80
N ASN A 40 -12.96 0.13 6.71
CA ASN A 40 -12.64 1.12 5.71
C ASN A 40 -11.45 1.92 6.23
N THR A 41 -10.26 1.34 6.06
CA THR A 41 -9.00 1.90 6.53
C THR A 41 -8.47 2.96 5.56
N ILE A 42 -7.55 3.79 6.04
CA ILE A 42 -6.89 4.80 5.20
C ILE A 42 -6.20 4.15 3.98
N GLU A 43 -5.60 2.96 4.16
CA GLU A 43 -4.99 2.21 3.06
C GLU A 43 -5.96 1.92 1.91
N LYS A 44 -7.17 1.42 2.22
CA LYS A 44 -8.17 1.09 1.21
C LYS A 44 -8.62 2.32 0.42
N GLU A 45 -8.76 3.45 1.10
CA GLU A 45 -9.13 4.71 0.45
C GLU A 45 -8.02 5.20 -0.48
N LEU A 46 -6.76 5.11 -0.06
CA LEU A 46 -5.60 5.48 -0.89
C LEU A 46 -5.53 4.64 -2.16
N ILE A 47 -5.68 3.31 -2.04
CA ILE A 47 -5.70 2.40 -3.19
C ILE A 47 -6.85 2.75 -4.14
N LYS A 48 -8.04 3.04 -3.61
CA LYS A 48 -9.20 3.47 -4.40
C LYS A 48 -8.96 4.79 -5.14
N GLU A 49 -8.20 5.70 -4.54
CA GLU A 49 -7.80 6.97 -5.16
C GLU A 49 -6.60 6.85 -6.12
N GLY A 50 -6.08 5.63 -6.36
CA GLY A 50 -4.97 5.38 -7.27
C GLY A 50 -3.59 5.71 -6.68
N TYR A 51 -3.46 5.70 -5.37
CA TYR A 51 -2.17 5.77 -4.68
C TYR A 51 -1.56 4.38 -4.49
N THR A 52 -0.24 4.31 -4.51
CA THR A 52 0.54 3.13 -4.15
C THR A 52 1.23 3.40 -2.83
N ILE A 53 1.03 2.52 -1.85
CA ILE A 53 1.69 2.58 -0.56
C ILE A 53 3.18 2.32 -0.73
N PHE A 54 4.02 3.04 0.01
CA PHE A 54 5.45 2.80 0.02
C PHE A 54 5.79 1.39 0.51
N SER A 55 6.39 0.60 -0.40
CA SER A 55 6.99 -0.70 -0.09
C SER A 55 8.50 -0.58 -0.29
N LEU A 56 9.17 -0.03 0.73
CA LEU A 56 10.57 0.36 0.69
C LEU A 56 11.41 -0.48 1.67
N ASN A 57 12.69 -0.65 1.36
CA ASN A 57 13.66 -1.23 2.27
C ASN A 57 14.10 -0.21 3.35
N GLU A 58 14.87 -0.65 4.35
CA GLU A 58 15.24 0.20 5.50
C GLU A 58 16.03 1.46 5.10
N SER A 59 16.97 1.33 4.16
CA SER A 59 17.75 2.47 3.68
C SER A 59 16.88 3.47 2.91
N GLU A 60 15.92 2.99 2.12
CA GLU A 60 15.00 3.84 1.37
C GLU A 60 14.02 4.58 2.29
N TRP A 61 13.58 3.95 3.39
CA TRP A 61 12.81 4.62 4.42
C TRP A 61 13.60 5.74 5.10
N GLN A 62 14.88 5.51 5.37
CA GLN A 62 15.76 6.55 5.91
C GLN A 62 15.91 7.72 4.92
N THR A 63 16.12 7.44 3.64
CA THR A 63 16.18 8.46 2.59
C THR A 63 14.87 9.27 2.49
N LYS A 64 13.70 8.62 2.59
CA LYS A 64 12.40 9.32 2.61
C LYS A 64 12.26 10.21 3.84
N PHE A 65 12.65 9.71 5.02
CA PHE A 65 12.64 10.51 6.25
C PHE A 65 13.50 11.76 6.10
N GLU A 66 14.73 11.63 5.59
CA GLU A 66 15.63 12.75 5.36
C GLU A 66 15.06 13.74 4.33
N SER A 67 14.48 13.23 3.24
CA SER A 67 13.79 14.06 2.25
C SER A 67 12.64 14.86 2.84
N PHE A 68 11.82 14.27 3.72
CA PHE A 68 10.72 14.98 4.39
C PHE A 68 11.21 15.95 5.45
N ARG A 69 12.28 15.60 6.17
CA ARG A 69 12.94 16.49 7.14
C ARG A 69 13.50 17.73 6.43
N ASP A 70 14.11 17.55 5.27
CA ASP A 70 14.82 18.63 4.58
C ASP A 70 13.92 19.40 3.60
N GLY A 71 12.73 18.87 3.29
CA GLY A 71 11.75 19.47 2.39
C GLY A 71 10.83 20.53 3.01
N ASP A 72 9.87 20.98 2.20
CA ASP A 72 8.95 22.08 2.52
C ASP A 72 7.84 21.69 3.51
N LYS A 73 7.63 20.38 3.70
CA LYS A 73 6.59 19.83 4.60
C LYS A 73 7.14 19.45 5.98
N LEU A 74 8.35 19.90 6.34
CA LEU A 74 8.99 19.57 7.62
C LEU A 74 8.09 19.85 8.83
N GLU A 75 7.38 20.99 8.88
CA GLU A 75 6.58 21.33 10.06
C GLU A 75 5.41 20.35 10.26
N ALA A 76 4.69 20.02 9.19
CA ALA A 76 3.61 19.04 9.21
C ALA A 76 4.14 17.64 9.54
N PHE A 77 5.28 17.27 8.96
CA PHE A 77 5.96 16.01 9.20
C PHE A 77 6.42 15.85 10.66
N ALA A 78 7.03 16.90 11.22
CA ALA A 78 7.50 16.93 12.60
C ALA A 78 6.33 16.84 13.58
N LYS A 79 5.21 17.53 13.34
CA LYS A 79 3.99 17.43 14.16
C LYS A 79 3.42 16.01 14.14
N ALA A 80 3.35 15.39 12.96
CA ALA A 80 2.81 14.04 12.81
C ALA A 80 3.63 12.98 13.55
N LEU A 81 4.96 13.01 13.44
CA LEU A 81 5.83 12.07 14.16
C LEU A 81 5.90 12.36 15.66
N LYS A 82 5.82 13.63 16.07
CA LYS A 82 5.74 14.02 17.48
C LYS A 82 4.46 13.51 18.16
N GLU A 83 3.32 13.52 17.47
CA GLU A 83 2.08 12.90 18.00
C GLU A 83 2.24 11.39 18.19
N PHE A 84 3.02 10.74 17.33
CA PHE A 84 3.22 9.29 17.38
C PHE A 84 4.23 8.83 18.43
N LYS A 85 5.39 9.50 18.53
CA LYS A 85 6.49 9.13 19.42
C LYS A 85 6.56 9.95 20.71
N GLY A 86 5.82 11.05 20.79
CA GLY A 86 5.86 11.99 21.90
C GLY A 86 6.99 13.02 21.78
N ASN A 87 7.10 13.85 22.81
CA ASN A 87 7.98 15.04 22.82
C ASN A 87 9.49 14.73 22.75
N SER A 88 9.91 13.47 22.96
CA SER A 88 11.31 13.06 22.93
C SER A 88 11.86 12.87 21.52
N PHE A 89 11.00 12.76 20.51
CA PHE A 89 11.43 12.59 19.12
C PHE A 89 11.42 13.94 18.39
N VAL A 90 12.60 14.48 18.13
CA VAL A 90 12.77 15.81 17.51
C VAL A 90 13.12 15.64 16.03
N VAL A 91 12.29 16.20 15.15
CA VAL A 91 12.55 16.25 13.71
C VAL A 91 12.93 17.69 13.34
N ALA A 92 14.21 17.91 13.05
CA ALA A 92 14.74 19.23 12.67
C ALA A 92 15.88 19.07 11.66
N LYS A 93 16.01 19.99 10.70
CA LYS A 93 17.08 19.94 9.65
C LYS A 93 18.49 19.87 10.24
N SER A 94 18.70 20.49 11.39
CA SER A 94 19.98 20.52 12.10
C SER A 94 20.31 19.24 12.88
N GLN A 95 19.38 18.28 12.97
CA GLN A 95 19.54 17.07 13.78
C GLN A 95 19.51 15.81 12.92
N ALA A 96 20.58 15.04 12.99
CA ALA A 96 20.62 13.70 12.43
C ALA A 96 19.75 12.76 13.28
N ASN A 97 18.90 11.97 12.62
CA ASN A 97 18.11 10.91 13.24
C ASN A 97 18.34 9.61 12.47
N THR A 98 19.18 8.75 13.03
CA THR A 98 19.50 7.44 12.44
C THR A 98 18.34 6.45 12.53
N GLU A 99 17.38 6.68 13.43
CA GLU A 99 16.15 5.88 13.53
C GLU A 99 14.98 6.49 12.76
N GLY A 100 15.18 7.61 12.07
CA GLY A 100 14.10 8.37 11.43
C GLY A 100 13.29 7.56 10.42
N GLY A 101 13.96 6.79 9.56
CA GLY A 101 13.31 5.92 8.59
C GLY A 101 12.45 4.82 9.24
N LYS A 102 12.94 4.22 10.33
CA LYS A 102 12.20 3.21 11.09
C LYS A 102 10.95 3.81 11.71
N GLU A 103 11.06 5.01 12.29
CA GLU A 103 9.91 5.65 12.92
C GLU A 103 8.87 6.16 11.93
N LEU A 104 9.32 6.67 10.78
CA LEU A 104 8.45 6.97 9.65
C LEU A 104 7.69 5.72 9.19
N LYS A 105 8.38 4.59 8.98
CA LYS A 105 7.77 3.33 8.59
C LYS A 105 6.70 2.88 9.61
N ASN A 106 7.05 2.87 10.90
CA ASN A 106 6.14 2.47 11.96
C ASN A 106 4.90 3.37 12.02
N TRP A 107 5.10 4.68 11.89
CA TRP A 107 4.00 5.64 11.85
C TRP A 107 3.10 5.42 10.63
N CYS A 108 3.67 5.18 9.44
CA CYS A 108 2.89 4.88 8.24
C CYS A 108 2.07 3.60 8.38
N ILE A 109 2.64 2.52 8.95
CA ILE A 109 1.89 1.27 9.22
C ILE A 109 0.71 1.56 10.15
N ALA A 110 0.95 2.29 11.25
CA ALA A 110 -0.10 2.64 12.20
C ALA A 110 -1.17 3.56 11.60
N LEU A 111 -0.79 4.46 10.69
CA LEU A 111 -1.71 5.36 9.99
C LEU A 111 -2.58 4.61 8.98
N LEU A 112 -1.98 3.69 8.22
CA LEU A 112 -2.66 2.94 7.17
C LEU A 112 -3.68 1.93 7.72
N ASP A 113 -3.40 1.35 8.88
CA ASP A 113 -4.33 0.46 9.61
C ASP A 113 -5.47 1.22 10.30
N LEU A 114 -5.35 2.55 10.44
CA LEU A 114 -6.36 3.38 11.10
C LEU A 114 -7.67 3.35 10.31
N GLU A 115 -8.78 3.13 11.02
CA GLU A 115 -10.11 3.28 10.46
C GLU A 115 -10.37 4.75 10.11
N LYS A 116 -10.97 5.01 8.95
CA LYS A 116 -11.22 6.38 8.45
C LYS A 116 -11.97 7.27 9.44
N GLU A 117 -12.83 6.68 10.26
CA GLU A 117 -13.64 7.39 11.27
C GLU A 117 -12.85 7.73 12.54
N LYS A 118 -11.64 7.15 12.72
CA LYS A 118 -10.76 7.35 13.87
C LYS A 118 -9.60 8.30 13.59
N GLN A 119 -9.66 9.06 12.50
CA GLN A 119 -8.66 10.07 12.16
C GLN A 119 -8.48 11.06 13.31
N THR A 120 -7.22 11.33 13.66
CA THR A 120 -6.84 12.39 14.61
C THR A 120 -6.26 13.56 13.83
N GLU A 121 -5.91 14.65 14.52
CA GLU A 121 -5.39 15.89 13.91
C GLU A 121 -4.25 15.62 12.92
N ASN A 122 -3.27 14.78 13.29
CA ASN A 122 -2.14 14.46 12.41
C ASN A 122 -2.18 13.04 11.82
N LYS A 123 -3.17 12.21 12.16
CA LYS A 123 -3.37 10.89 11.53
C LYS A 123 -4.53 10.93 10.54
N THR A 124 -4.30 11.63 9.44
CA THR A 124 -5.30 11.86 8.39
C THR A 124 -4.94 11.18 7.07
N ILE A 125 -5.95 11.00 6.21
CA ILE A 125 -5.75 10.54 4.83
C ILE A 125 -4.78 11.45 4.07
N GLU A 126 -4.85 12.77 4.28
CA GLU A 126 -3.96 13.73 3.62
C GLU A 126 -2.50 13.52 4.00
N ASN A 127 -2.22 13.29 5.28
CA ASN A 127 -0.88 12.96 5.75
C ASN A 127 -0.41 11.61 5.18
N ALA A 128 -1.30 10.63 5.04
CA ALA A 128 -0.96 9.36 4.40
C ALA A 128 -0.61 9.54 2.91
N LYS A 129 -1.33 10.40 2.17
CA LYS A 129 -1.00 10.78 0.78
C LYS A 129 0.35 11.47 0.66
N ASN A 130 0.70 12.27 1.65
CA ASN A 130 1.91 13.08 1.63
C ASN A 130 3.17 12.30 2.03
N PHE A 131 3.04 11.33 2.94
CA PHE A 131 4.19 10.75 3.63
C PHE A 131 4.28 9.22 3.55
N CYS A 132 3.20 8.52 3.16
CA CYS A 132 3.15 7.06 3.17
C CYS A 132 2.83 6.42 1.82
N ALA A 133 2.51 7.22 0.82
CA ALA A 133 2.12 6.76 -0.51
C ALA A 133 2.56 7.73 -1.60
N GLU A 134 2.59 7.24 -2.83
CA GLU A 134 2.75 8.04 -4.03
C GLU A 134 1.60 7.80 -5.00
N LYS A 135 1.23 8.84 -5.74
CA LYS A 135 0.20 8.70 -6.77
C LYS A 135 0.76 7.84 -7.90
N GLN A 136 0.02 6.84 -8.36
CA GLN A 136 0.40 6.12 -9.58
C GLN A 136 0.43 7.12 -10.73
N THR A 137 1.62 7.45 -11.23
CA THR A 137 1.74 8.09 -12.53
C THR A 137 1.27 7.08 -13.57
N PRO A 138 0.26 7.42 -14.41
CA PRO A 138 -0.12 6.55 -15.52
C PRO A 138 1.14 6.24 -16.31
N LYS A 139 1.49 4.95 -16.47
CA LYS A 139 2.58 4.57 -17.37
C LYS A 139 2.28 5.20 -18.73
N PRO A 140 3.21 5.95 -19.35
CA PRO A 140 3.00 6.44 -20.71
C PRO A 140 2.67 5.23 -21.57
N ASN A 141 1.52 5.31 -22.26
CA ASN A 141 1.07 4.29 -23.18
C ASN A 141 2.06 4.27 -24.35
N ILE A 142 3.11 3.44 -24.25
CA ILE A 142 3.96 3.14 -25.39
C ILE A 142 3.09 2.30 -26.32
N ARG A 143 2.28 2.98 -27.14
CA ARG A 143 1.83 2.40 -28.41
C ARG A 143 3.12 2.07 -29.14
N GLN A 144 3.48 0.78 -29.14
CA GLN A 144 4.46 0.23 -30.07
C GLN A 144 4.07 0.76 -31.45
N GLY A 145 4.91 1.62 -32.00
CA GLY A 145 4.81 2.00 -33.39
C GLY A 145 4.86 0.71 -34.20
N ASN A 146 3.81 0.48 -34.99
CA ASN A 146 3.90 -0.46 -36.09
C ASN A 146 5.14 -0.08 -36.91
N PRO A 147 6.06 -1.00 -37.23
CA PRO A 147 6.97 -0.76 -38.33
C PRO A 147 6.11 -0.65 -39.60
N GLU A 148 6.17 0.52 -40.24
CA GLU A 148 5.70 0.67 -41.61
C GLU A 148 6.40 -0.37 -42.50
N PRO A 149 5.68 -1.12 -43.36
CA PRO A 149 6.32 -1.89 -44.41
C PRO A 149 6.80 -0.91 -45.49
N GLY A 150 8.06 -0.47 -45.35
CA GLY A 150 8.76 0.26 -46.40
C GLY A 150 9.09 -0.67 -47.56
N SER A 151 8.30 -0.54 -48.62
CA SER A 151 8.51 -1.14 -49.93
C SER A 151 9.81 -0.70 -50.60
N ALA A 152 10.35 -1.63 -51.41
CA ALA A 152 11.01 -1.45 -52.70
C ALA A 152 12.43 -0.83 -52.73
N GLY A 153 13.37 -1.71 -53.14
CA GLY A 153 14.61 -1.40 -53.85
C GLY A 153 15.02 -2.64 -54.63
#